data_AF-T0QYI4-F1
#
_entry.id   AF-T0QYI4-F1
#
_cell.length_a   1.000
_cell.length_b   1.000
_cell.length_c   1.000
_cell.angle_alpha   90.00
_cell.angle_beta   90.00
_cell.angle_gamma   90.00
#
_symmetry.space_group_name_H-M   'P 1'
#
loop_
_entity.id
_entity.type
_entity.pdbx_description
1 polymer ?
#
loop_
_entity_poly.entity_id
_entity_poly.type
_entity_poly.pdbx_seq_one_letter_code
_entity_poly.pdbx_strand_id
1 'polypeptide(L)'
;MSSAEYQASRAHSVEWMTRAKKSLAVRHTSPVPAGPASFFHRFAHNYGVRHVHTNSFAPIVHIMLIVAGSGMTMQYLGRHRHKKAAQEAAKAAHGDSHHH
;
A
#
# COMPACT_ATOMS: atom_id res chain seq x y z
N MET A 1 30.14 34.12 -14.80
CA MET A 1 29.51 34.04 -13.48
C MET A 1 29.97 35.22 -12.66
N SER A 2 29.03 36.09 -12.29
CA SER A 2 29.32 37.20 -11.39
C SER A 2 29.52 36.69 -9.96
N SER A 3 30.23 37.47 -9.12
CA SER A 3 30.40 37.17 -7.70
C SER A 3 29.06 36.93 -6.98
N ALA A 4 28.02 37.67 -7.37
CA ALA A 4 26.67 37.54 -6.81
C ALA A 4 25.99 36.21 -7.20
N GLU A 5 26.13 35.76 -8.44
CA GLU A 5 25.60 34.47 -8.90
C GLU A 5 26.29 33.29 -8.20
N TYR A 6 27.60 33.39 -7.97
CA TYR A 6 28.35 32.39 -7.22
C TYR A 6 27.89 32.30 -5.76
N GLN A 7 27.70 33.45 -5.08
CA GLN A 7 27.17 33.53 -3.72
C GLN A 7 25.77 32.92 -3.62
N ALA A 8 24.88 33.24 -4.56
CA ALA A 8 23.52 32.70 -4.60
C ALA A 8 23.49 31.17 -4.82
N SER A 9 24.31 30.67 -5.76
CA SER A 9 24.45 29.23 -6.01
C SER A 9 24.98 28.48 -4.78
N ARG A 10 25.94 29.08 -4.06
CA ARG A 10 26.47 28.52 -2.83
C ARG A 10 25.43 28.47 -1.72
N ALA A 11 24.68 29.55 -1.51
CA ALA A 11 23.61 29.62 -0.53
C ALA A 11 22.53 28.55 -0.81
N HIS A 12 22.12 28.40 -2.07
CA HIS A 12 21.16 27.38 -2.49
C HIS A 12 21.68 25.95 -2.24
N SER A 13 22.97 25.71 -2.51
CA SER A 13 23.61 24.41 -2.25
C SER A 13 23.66 24.08 -0.76
N VAL A 14 23.92 25.07 0.10
CA VAL A 14 23.91 24.89 1.56
C VAL A 14 22.50 24.62 2.08
N GLU A 15 21.49 25.33 1.57
CA GLU A 15 20.09 25.10 1.96
C GLU A 15 19.62 23.69 1.55
N TRP A 16 19.95 23.27 0.32
CA TRP A 16 19.65 21.93 -0.17
C TRP A 16 20.31 20.85 0.69
N MET A 17 21.59 21.02 1.01
CA MET A 17 22.33 20.08 1.84
C MET A 17 21.78 20.04 3.28
N THR A 18 21.31 21.17 3.81
CA THR A 18 20.67 21.25 5.13
C THR A 18 19.32 20.52 5.13
N ARG A 19 18.49 20.68 4.09
CA ARG A 19 17.24 19.91 3.93
C ARG A 19 17.51 18.41 3.79
N ALA A 20 18.52 18.02 3.04
CA ALA A 20 18.91 16.62 2.87
C ALA A 20 19.36 16.00 4.21
N LYS A 21 20.18 16.72 4.99
CA LYS A 21 20.59 16.28 6.33
C LYS A 21 19.40 16.18 7.28
N LYS A 22 18.46 17.14 7.23
CA LYS A 22 17.24 17.11 8.06
C LYS A 22 16.32 15.94 7.68
N SER A 23 16.16 15.64 6.39
CA SER A 23 15.33 14.51 5.94
C SER A 23 15.95 13.16 6.30
N LEU A 24 17.28 13.04 6.25
CA LEU A 24 18.01 11.88 6.78
C LEU A 24 17.83 11.74 8.29
N ALA A 25 17.98 12.81 9.05
CA ALA A 25 17.80 12.78 10.50
C ALA A 25 16.39 12.30 10.90
N VAL A 26 15.34 12.77 10.21
CA VAL A 26 13.96 12.30 10.44
C VAL A 26 13.82 10.78 10.22
N ARG A 27 14.52 10.21 9.24
CA ARG A 27 14.53 8.74 9.03
C ARG A 27 15.18 7.98 10.18
N HIS A 28 16.11 8.61 10.90
CA HIS A 28 16.81 7.99 12.03
C HIS A 28 16.15 8.26 13.38
N THR A 29 15.40 9.35 13.53
CA THR A 29 14.81 9.77 14.81
C THR A 29 13.30 9.59 14.90
N SER A 30 12.61 9.18 13.82
CA SER A 30 11.18 8.91 13.89
C SER A 30 10.94 7.79 14.93
N PRO A 31 10.30 8.09 16.07
CA PRO A 31 10.10 7.09 17.09
C PRO A 31 9.19 6.01 16.52
N VAL A 32 9.55 4.74 16.74
CA VAL A 32 8.66 3.62 16.46
C VAL A 32 7.34 3.91 17.17
N PRO A 33 6.20 3.97 16.46
CA PRO A 33 4.90 4.23 17.08
C PRO A 33 4.69 3.20 18.20
N ALA A 34 4.71 3.66 19.45
CA ALA A 34 4.65 2.81 20.63
C ALA A 34 3.30 3.03 21.32
N GLY A 35 2.43 2.02 21.24
CA GLY A 35 1.13 1.98 21.92
C GLY A 35 0.25 0.83 21.38
N PRO A 36 -0.66 0.27 22.17
CA PRO A 36 -1.49 -0.87 21.77
C PRO A 36 -2.40 -0.60 20.56
N ALA A 37 -2.77 0.66 20.32
CA ALA A 37 -3.56 1.09 19.16
C ALA A 37 -2.73 1.31 17.87
N SER A 38 -1.41 1.07 17.90
CA SER A 38 -0.49 1.48 16.84
C SER A 38 0.05 0.34 15.98
N PHE A 39 -0.56 -0.86 16.02
CA PHE A 39 -0.09 -2.02 15.24
C PHE A 39 0.12 -1.68 13.76
N PHE A 40 -0.87 -1.08 13.11
CA PHE A 40 -0.78 -0.72 11.69
C PHE A 40 0.28 0.37 11.44
N HIS A 41 0.40 1.36 12.33
CA HIS A 41 1.46 2.36 12.24
C HIS A 41 2.86 1.74 12.38
N ARG A 42 3.01 0.77 13.29
CA ARG A 42 4.27 0.08 13.55
C ARG A 42 4.61 -0.90 12.42
N PHE A 43 3.62 -1.59 11.86
CA PHE A 43 3.77 -2.39 10.65
C PHE A 43 4.20 -1.53 9.46
N ALA A 44 3.49 -0.42 9.21
CA ALA A 44 3.81 0.52 8.13
C ALA A 44 5.21 1.12 8.28
N HIS A 45 5.59 1.51 9.50
CA HIS A 45 6.93 2.01 9.80
C HIS A 45 8.02 0.97 9.49
N ASN A 46 7.88 -0.24 10.02
CA ASN A 46 8.85 -1.32 9.79
C ASN A 46 8.92 -1.73 8.32
N TYR A 47 7.78 -1.72 7.62
CA TYR A 47 7.72 -2.01 6.20
C TYR A 47 8.43 -0.92 5.38
N GLY A 48 8.21 0.36 5.73
CA GLY A 48 8.87 1.51 5.12
C GLY A 48 10.40 1.48 5.26
N VAL A 49 10.89 1.20 6.47
CA VAL A 49 12.33 1.05 6.75
C VAL A 49 12.96 -0.08 5.91
N ARG A 50 12.26 -1.23 5.77
CA ARG A 50 12.80 -2.39 5.04
C ARG A 50 12.77 -2.23 3.52
N HIS A 51 11.68 -1.68 2.96
CA HIS A 51 11.43 -1.79 1.52
C HIS A 51 11.30 -0.45 0.78
N VAL A 52 10.88 0.63 1.46
CA VAL A 52 10.62 1.93 0.80
C VAL A 52 11.88 2.79 0.76
N HIS A 53 12.68 2.77 1.83
CA HIS A 53 13.88 3.62 1.93
C HIS A 53 15.16 2.97 1.38
N THR A 54 15.06 1.76 0.82
CA THR A 54 16.19 0.92 0.38
C THR A 54 16.35 0.85 -1.15
N ASN A 55 15.72 1.75 -1.93
CA ASN A 55 15.70 1.71 -3.40
C ASN A 55 15.22 0.37 -3.99
N SER A 56 14.49 -0.43 -3.21
CA SER A 56 13.98 -1.73 -3.64
C SER A 56 12.70 -1.57 -4.45
N PHE A 57 12.52 -2.40 -5.49
CA PHE A 57 11.27 -2.48 -6.26
C PHE A 57 10.18 -3.30 -5.54
N ALA A 58 10.54 -3.96 -4.42
CA ALA A 58 9.63 -4.79 -3.65
C ALA A 58 8.29 -4.10 -3.32
N PRO A 59 8.21 -2.81 -2.92
CA PRO A 59 6.92 -2.18 -2.61
C PRO A 59 5.91 -2.23 -3.76
N ILE A 60 6.35 -2.09 -5.01
CA ILE A 60 5.47 -2.14 -6.18
C ILE A 60 4.92 -3.55 -6.39
N VAL A 61 5.77 -4.57 -6.22
CA VAL A 61 5.35 -5.98 -6.30
C VAL A 61 4.31 -6.30 -5.23
N HIS A 62 4.49 -5.86 -3.98
CA HIS A 62 3.51 -6.10 -2.92
C HIS A 62 2.16 -5.42 -3.22
N ILE A 63 2.16 -4.20 -3.75
CA ILE A 63 0.91 -3.51 -4.15
C ILE A 63 0.20 -4.30 -5.26
N MET A 64 0.94 -4.74 -6.28
CA MET A 64 0.40 -5.56 -7.36
C MET A 64 -0.21 -6.87 -6.85
N LEU A 65 0.46 -7.55 -5.90
CA LEU A 65 -0.06 -8.76 -5.29
C LEU A 65 -1.36 -8.52 -4.51
N ILE A 66 -1.46 -7.41 -3.77
CA ILE A 66 -2.68 -7.04 -3.03
C ILE A 66 -3.84 -6.79 -3.99
N VAL A 67 -3.60 -6.03 -5.06
CA VAL A 67 -4.63 -5.72 -6.08
C VAL A 67 -5.07 -6.99 -6.80
N ALA A 68 -4.14 -7.81 -7.26
CA ALA A 68 -4.44 -9.05 -7.95
C ALA A 68 -5.20 -10.04 -7.03
N GLY A 69 -4.73 -10.22 -5.80
CA GLY A 69 -5.36 -11.12 -4.82
C GLY A 69 -6.76 -10.66 -4.40
N SER A 70 -6.95 -9.37 -4.13
CA SER A 70 -8.27 -8.83 -3.80
C SER A 70 -9.25 -8.94 -4.98
N GLY A 71 -8.80 -8.64 -6.20
CA GLY A 71 -9.59 -8.80 -7.42
C GLY A 71 -10.03 -10.25 -7.66
N MET A 72 -9.10 -11.20 -7.55
CA MET A 72 -9.43 -12.63 -7.67
C MET A 72 -10.39 -13.10 -6.59
N THR A 73 -10.23 -12.64 -5.34
CA THR A 73 -11.09 -13.01 -4.22
C THR A 73 -12.52 -12.47 -4.41
N MET A 74 -12.67 -11.22 -4.84
CA MET A 74 -13.98 -10.65 -5.16
C MET A 74 -14.65 -11.38 -6.32
N GLN A 75 -13.90 -11.72 -7.36
CA GLN A 75 -14.43 -12.47 -8.50
C GLN A 75 -14.85 -13.88 -8.08
N TYR A 76 -14.06 -14.56 -7.24
CA TYR A 76 -14.39 -15.87 -6.70
C TYR A 76 -15.66 -15.83 -5.84
N LEU A 77 -15.77 -14.88 -4.92
CA LEU A 77 -16.96 -14.67 -4.08
C LEU A 77 -18.20 -14.37 -4.92
N GLY A 78 -18.10 -13.48 -5.90
CA GLY A 78 -19.19 -13.19 -6.83
C GLY A 78 -19.64 -14.45 -7.57
N ARG A 79 -18.69 -15.16 -8.20
CA ARG A 79 -18.99 -16.38 -8.98
C ARG A 79 -19.57 -17.49 -8.10
N HIS A 80 -19.13 -17.65 -6.85
CA HIS A 80 -19.71 -18.60 -5.91
C HIS A 80 -21.12 -18.23 -5.46
N ARG A 81 -21.41 -16.95 -5.23
CA ARG A 81 -22.76 -16.48 -4.90
C ARG A 81 -23.73 -16.70 -6.06
N HIS A 82 -23.32 -16.41 -7.29
CA HIS A 82 -24.14 -16.67 -8.47
C HIS A 82 -24.36 -18.16 -8.73
N LYS A 83 -23.36 -19.02 -8.48
CA LYS A 83 -23.53 -20.47 -8.55
C LYS A 83 -24.52 -20.99 -7.51
N LYS A 84 -24.47 -20.49 -6.27
CA LYS A 84 -25.46 -20.83 -5.23
C LYS A 84 -26.86 -20.37 -5.61
N ALA A 85 -27.00 -19.12 -6.05
CA ALA A 85 -28.29 -18.59 -6.51
C ALA A 85 -28.86 -19.40 -7.71
N ALA A 86 -28.01 -19.80 -8.66
CA ALA A 86 -28.41 -20.66 -9.78
C ALA A 86 -28.81 -22.08 -9.33
N GLN A 87 -28.11 -22.65 -8.35
CA GLN A 87 -28.48 -23.95 -7.77
C GLN A 87 -29.79 -23.88 -6.96
N GLU A 88 -30.01 -22.80 -6.22
CA GLU A 88 -31.25 -22.55 -5.49
C GLU A 88 -32.42 -22.35 -6.46
N ALA A 89 -32.23 -21.58 -7.54
CA ALA A 89 -33.23 -21.42 -8.60
C ALA A 89 -33.53 -22.75 -9.32
N ALA A 90 -32.52 -23.55 -9.63
CA ALA A 90 -32.70 -24.87 -10.24
C ALA A 90 -33.46 -25.85 -9.32
N LYS A 91 -33.19 -25.82 -8.02
CA LYS A 91 -33.93 -26.62 -7.03
C LYS A 91 -35.37 -26.16 -6.85
N ALA A 92 -35.62 -24.84 -6.87
CA ALA A 92 -36.98 -24.30 -6.83
C ALA A 92 -37.80 -24.72 -8.06
N ALA A 93 -37.21 -24.66 -9.25
CA ALA A 93 -37.85 -25.12 -10.49
C ALA A 93 -38.11 -26.64 -10.53
N HIS A 94 -37.22 -27.44 -9.91
CA HIS A 94 -37.43 -28.89 -9.78
C HIS A 94 -38.47 -29.25 -8.70
N GLY A 95 -38.66 -28.42 -7.68
CA GLY A 95 -39.70 -28.62 -6.66
C GLY A 95 -41.11 -28.38 -7.21
N ASP A 96 -41.27 -27.38 -8.08
CA ASP A 96 -42.56 -27.00 -8.67
C ASP A 96 -43.09 -28.03 -9.69
N SER A 97 -42.18 -28.80 -10.32
CA SER A 97 -42.53 -29.83 -11.31
C SER A 97 -43.05 -31.15 -10.72
N HIS A 98 -43.10 -31.28 -9.39
CA HIS A 98 -43.66 -32.47 -8.70
C HIS A 98 -45.06 -32.23 -8.10
N HIS A 99 -45.66 -31.06 -8.31
CA HIS A 99 -46.99 -30.69 -7.78
C HIS A 99 -48.12 -30.66 -8.84
N HIS A 100 -47.91 -31.27 -10.02
CA HIS A 100 -48.93 -31.46 -11.05
C HIS A 100 -49.36 -32.91 -11.19
#